data_AF-A0A355V3D1-F1
#
_entry.id   AF-A0A355V3D1-F1
#
_cell.length_a   1.000
_cell.length_b   1.000
_cell.length_c   1.000
_cell.angle_alpha   90.00
_cell.angle_beta   90.00
_cell.angle_gamma   90.00
#
_symmetry.space_group_name_H-M   'P 1'
#
loop_
_entity.id
_entity.type
_entity.pdbx_description
1 polymer ?
#
loop_
_entity_poly.entity_id
_entity_poly.type
_entity_poly.pdbx_seq_one_letter_code
_entity_poly.pdbx_strand_id
1 'polypeptide(L)'
;ASGGLLCGGEYLSDGVRAGILLYGYCPQGFKAEGFKPAMKVYARRLQTTRFIGGGIGYNFADKNYQSVSAYRCGYADGFSRTVPLGEKTLCMDTFLSEKDGDLLAVMENADEYAKRCGTISYEVLTKVTKRSERVYER
;
A
#
# COMPACT_ATOMS: atom_id res chain seq x y z
N ALA A 1 -22.30 6.98 -9.85
CA ALA A 1 -21.49 6.30 -8.81
C ALA A 1 -20.79 7.36 -7.95
N SER A 2 -19.59 7.12 -7.41
CA SER A 2 -18.88 8.11 -6.58
C SER A 2 -18.75 9.50 -7.21
N GLY A 3 -18.34 9.60 -8.49
CA GLY A 3 -18.19 10.90 -9.16
C GLY A 3 -19.51 11.68 -9.26
N GLY A 4 -20.58 11.03 -9.71
CA GLY A 4 -21.91 11.65 -9.75
C GLY A 4 -22.44 12.07 -8.38
N LEU A 5 -22.13 11.31 -7.32
CA LEU A 5 -22.45 11.71 -5.95
C LEU A 5 -21.72 13.00 -5.56
N LEU A 6 -20.43 13.11 -5.90
CA LEU A 6 -19.62 14.29 -5.61
C LEU A 6 -19.97 15.51 -6.46
N CYS A 7 -20.60 15.33 -7.64
CA CYS A 7 -21.16 16.43 -8.42
C CYS A 7 -22.38 17.08 -7.75
N GLY A 8 -23.16 16.33 -6.97
CA GLY A 8 -24.37 16.82 -6.30
C GLY A 8 -25.52 17.21 -7.24
N GLY A 9 -26.56 17.85 -6.71
CA GLY A 9 -27.69 18.39 -7.48
C GLY A 9 -28.47 17.34 -8.28
N GLU A 10 -28.80 17.67 -9.53
CA GLU A 10 -29.59 16.83 -10.46
C GLU A 10 -28.95 15.45 -10.72
N TYR A 11 -27.65 15.29 -10.46
CA TYR A 11 -26.92 14.03 -10.66
C TYR A 11 -27.20 12.97 -9.58
N LEU A 12 -27.91 13.31 -8.50
CA LEU A 12 -28.24 12.39 -7.41
C LEU A 12 -29.46 11.51 -7.74
N SER A 13 -30.34 11.98 -8.64
CA SER A 13 -31.60 11.31 -9.02
C SER A 13 -32.33 10.73 -7.78
N ASP A 14 -32.97 9.57 -7.90
CA ASP A 14 -33.61 8.88 -6.76
C ASP A 14 -32.62 8.08 -5.88
N GLY A 15 -31.36 7.96 -6.30
CA GLY A 15 -30.38 7.15 -5.58
C GLY A 15 -29.01 7.06 -6.25
N VAL A 16 -27.98 6.90 -5.41
CA VAL A 16 -26.57 6.90 -5.83
C VAL A 16 -25.87 5.59 -5.47
N ARG A 17 -24.99 5.13 -6.37
CA ARG A 17 -24.16 3.93 -6.17
C ARG A 17 -22.73 4.34 -5.78
N ALA A 18 -22.54 4.76 -4.54
CA ALA A 18 -21.21 5.11 -4.03
C ALA A 18 -20.30 3.87 -4.02
N GLY A 19 -19.11 3.99 -4.60
CA GLY A 19 -18.12 2.91 -4.67
C GLY A 19 -16.88 3.29 -3.88
N ILE A 20 -15.82 3.72 -4.57
CA ILE A 20 -14.54 4.12 -3.97
C ILE A 20 -14.67 5.16 -2.84
N LEU A 21 -15.71 5.99 -2.89
CA LEU A 21 -15.95 7.04 -1.88
C LEU A 21 -16.29 6.46 -0.51
N LEU A 22 -16.94 5.29 -0.48
CA LEU A 22 -17.19 4.55 0.76
C LEU A 22 -15.89 4.15 1.47
N TYR A 23 -14.77 4.07 0.74
CA TYR A 23 -13.47 3.68 1.26
C TYR A 23 -12.55 4.88 1.53
N GLY A 24 -13.05 6.11 1.41
CA GLY A 24 -12.27 7.31 1.69
C GLY A 24 -11.51 7.90 0.51
N TYR A 25 -11.79 7.42 -0.71
CA TYR A 25 -11.05 7.80 -1.93
C TYR A 25 -12.01 8.31 -3.01
N CYS A 26 -11.54 9.09 -3.98
CA CYS A 26 -12.41 9.67 -5.01
C CYS A 26 -11.85 9.46 -6.43
N PRO A 27 -12.71 9.50 -7.46
CA PRO A 27 -12.25 9.51 -8.84
C PRO A 27 -11.39 10.74 -9.14
N GLN A 28 -10.54 10.65 -10.16
CA GLN A 28 -9.71 11.76 -10.61
C GLN A 28 -10.54 13.01 -10.90
N GLY A 29 -10.04 14.18 -10.48
CA GLY A 29 -10.71 15.47 -10.64
C GLY A 29 -11.66 15.85 -9.50
N PHE A 30 -11.90 14.94 -8.55
CA PHE A 30 -12.68 15.22 -7.35
C PHE A 30 -11.79 15.29 -6.10
N LYS A 31 -12.39 15.71 -4.98
CA LYS A 31 -11.78 15.64 -3.66
C LYS A 31 -12.67 14.83 -2.73
N ALA A 32 -12.06 14.00 -1.89
CA ALA A 32 -12.74 13.19 -0.88
C ALA A 32 -12.92 13.98 0.43
N GLU A 33 -13.35 15.25 0.36
CA GLU A 33 -13.52 16.10 1.55
C GLU A 33 -14.57 15.51 2.50
N GLY A 34 -14.23 15.39 3.78
CA GLY A 34 -15.09 14.77 4.80
C GLY A 34 -15.06 13.25 4.83
N PHE A 35 -14.30 12.60 3.94
CA PHE A 35 -14.11 11.14 3.94
C PHE A 35 -12.71 10.77 4.45
N LYS A 36 -12.60 9.60 5.08
CA LYS A 36 -11.35 9.09 5.65
C LYS A 36 -10.96 7.77 5.00
N PRO A 37 -9.67 7.56 4.65
CA PRO A 37 -9.17 6.27 4.18
C PRO A 37 -9.56 5.12 5.11
N ALA A 38 -10.21 4.11 4.56
CA ALA A 38 -10.72 2.97 5.33
C ALA A 38 -9.74 1.79 5.43
N MET A 39 -8.61 1.82 4.69
CA MET A 39 -7.68 0.70 4.61
C MET A 39 -6.24 1.16 4.81
N LYS A 40 -5.54 0.47 5.71
CA LYS A 40 -4.08 0.47 5.82
C LYS A 40 -3.57 -0.96 5.71
N VAL A 41 -2.35 -1.13 5.21
CA VAL A 41 -1.69 -2.44 5.12
C VAL A 41 -0.38 -2.39 5.86
N TYR A 42 -0.19 -3.36 6.75
CA TYR A 42 1.00 -3.53 7.56
C TYR A 42 1.68 -4.85 7.21
N ALA A 43 3.00 -4.84 7.17
CA ALA A 43 3.82 -6.03 7.01
C ALA A 43 4.43 -6.43 8.35
N ARG A 44 4.42 -7.72 8.67
CA ARG A 44 4.99 -8.26 9.91
C ARG A 44 6.46 -8.62 9.72
N ARG A 45 7.30 -8.22 10.65
CA ARG A 45 8.71 -8.62 10.70
C ARG A 45 8.83 -10.12 10.93
N LEU A 46 9.71 -10.76 10.17
CA LEU A 46 10.03 -12.18 10.28
C LEU A 46 11.32 -12.40 11.08
N GLN A 47 12.35 -11.62 10.76
CA GLN A 47 13.67 -11.72 11.38
C GLN A 47 14.46 -10.43 11.20
N THR A 48 15.42 -10.19 12.07
CA THR A 48 16.44 -9.15 11.93
C THR A 48 17.81 -9.80 11.96
N THR A 49 18.69 -9.41 11.04
CA THR A 49 20.07 -9.89 10.99
C THR A 49 21.05 -8.72 10.95
N ARG A 50 22.25 -8.92 11.50
CA ARG A 50 23.36 -8.00 11.29
C ARG A 50 23.76 -8.04 9.81
N PHE A 51 24.04 -6.88 9.24
CA PHE A 51 24.53 -6.80 7.88
C PHE A 51 26.02 -7.14 7.82
N ILE A 52 26.40 -7.96 6.84
CA ILE A 52 27.77 -8.47 6.69
C ILE A 52 28.45 -7.98 5.40
N GLY A 53 27.81 -7.10 4.64
CA GLY A 53 28.33 -6.60 3.35
C GLY A 53 27.86 -7.40 2.13
N GLY A 54 28.25 -6.94 0.95
CA GLY A 54 27.95 -7.57 -0.33
C GLY A 54 26.64 -7.07 -0.96
N GLY A 55 25.51 -7.68 -0.58
CA GLY A 55 24.23 -7.47 -1.25
C GLY A 55 23.03 -7.36 -0.32
N ILE A 56 21.94 -6.80 -0.83
CA ILE A 56 20.64 -6.73 -0.16
C ILE A 56 19.52 -7.12 -1.15
N GLY A 57 18.83 -8.22 -0.84
CA GLY A 57 17.84 -8.81 -1.74
C GLY A 57 18.46 -9.23 -3.07
N TYR A 58 17.88 -8.76 -4.18
CA TYR A 58 18.35 -9.05 -5.54
C TYR A 58 19.44 -8.10 -6.06
N ASN A 59 20.02 -7.25 -5.21
CA ASN A 59 20.91 -6.17 -5.63
C ASN A 59 22.18 -6.10 -4.77
N PHE A 60 23.22 -5.42 -5.27
CA PHE A 60 24.32 -4.98 -4.44
C PHE A 60 23.85 -3.93 -3.42
N ALA A 61 24.46 -3.94 -2.24
CA ALA A 61 24.20 -2.92 -1.23
C ALA A 61 24.81 -1.59 -1.69
N ASP A 62 24.03 -0.51 -1.59
CA ASP A 62 24.46 0.86 -1.89
C ASP A 62 25.01 1.60 -0.68
N LYS A 63 24.80 1.04 0.51
CA LYS A 63 25.34 1.55 1.77
C LYS A 63 25.69 0.40 2.70
N ASN A 64 26.46 0.71 3.74
CA ASN A 64 26.74 -0.24 4.81
C ASN A 64 25.60 -0.19 5.82
N TYR A 65 24.65 -1.11 5.72
CA TYR A 65 23.58 -1.25 6.70
C TYR A 65 24.17 -1.69 8.05
N GLN A 66 23.56 -1.32 9.18
CA GLN A 66 23.96 -1.89 10.48
C GLN A 66 23.28 -3.26 10.70
N SER A 67 21.96 -3.27 10.54
CA SER A 67 21.12 -4.46 10.57
C SER A 67 20.02 -4.31 9.53
N VAL A 68 19.47 -5.44 9.09
CA VAL A 68 18.40 -5.50 8.10
C VAL A 68 17.33 -6.45 8.61
N SER A 69 16.08 -5.99 8.54
CA SER A 69 14.90 -6.77 8.89
C SER A 69 14.18 -7.25 7.65
N ALA A 70 13.77 -8.53 7.64
CA ALA A 70 12.90 -9.08 6.61
C ALA A 70 11.44 -8.99 7.07
N TYR A 71 10.56 -8.49 6.20
CA TYR A 71 9.13 -8.33 6.46
C TYR A 71 8.30 -9.17 5.49
N ARG A 72 7.28 -9.85 6.00
CA ARG A 72 6.37 -10.72 5.23
C ARG A 72 5.38 -9.90 4.41
N CYS A 73 5.84 -9.40 3.28
CA CYS A 73 5.03 -8.76 2.25
C CYS A 73 5.84 -8.73 0.95
N GLY A 74 5.23 -9.11 -0.16
CA GLY A 74 5.86 -9.10 -1.46
C GLY A 74 4.88 -8.87 -2.59
N TYR A 75 5.35 -9.02 -3.83
CA TYR A 75 4.50 -8.77 -4.98
C TYR A 75 3.37 -9.81 -5.15
N ALA A 76 3.51 -11.01 -4.58
CA ALA A 76 2.41 -11.98 -4.57
C ALA A 76 1.26 -11.56 -3.62
N ASP A 77 1.49 -10.60 -2.73
CA ASP A 77 0.46 -9.99 -1.87
C ASP A 77 -0.28 -8.83 -2.57
N GLY A 78 0.12 -8.50 -3.79
CA GLY A 78 -0.51 -7.49 -4.65
C GLY A 78 0.26 -6.19 -4.82
N PHE A 79 1.41 -6.04 -4.15
CA PHE A 79 2.28 -4.89 -4.29
C PHE A 79 3.07 -4.93 -5.60
N SER A 80 3.34 -3.77 -6.21
CA SER A 80 4.14 -3.70 -7.42
C SER A 80 5.61 -4.03 -7.13
N ARG A 81 6.18 -4.96 -7.91
CA ARG A 81 7.61 -5.30 -7.83
C ARG A 81 8.52 -4.12 -8.18
N THR A 82 8.03 -3.18 -9.01
CA THR A 82 8.80 -2.02 -9.47
C THR A 82 8.83 -0.89 -8.45
N VAL A 83 8.01 -0.96 -7.41
CA VAL A 83 7.93 0.06 -6.35
C VAL A 83 8.48 -0.54 -5.05
N PRO A 84 9.62 -0.05 -4.54
CA PRO A 84 10.23 -0.60 -3.33
C PRO A 84 9.37 -0.32 -2.09
N LEU A 85 9.12 -1.33 -1.25
CA LEU A 85 8.48 -1.16 0.06
C LEU A 85 9.49 -0.85 1.18
N GLY A 86 10.75 -1.22 0.97
CA GLY A 86 11.87 -0.90 1.83
C GLY A 86 13.12 -0.74 0.97
N GLU A 87 14.17 -1.47 1.30
CA GLU A 87 15.43 -1.47 0.56
C GLU A 87 15.31 -2.27 -0.73
N LYS A 88 15.66 -1.62 -1.84
CA LYS A 88 15.84 -2.24 -3.17
C LYS A 88 14.61 -3.02 -3.67
N THR A 89 14.83 -3.96 -4.59
CA THR A 89 13.78 -4.68 -5.31
C THR A 89 12.98 -5.61 -4.40
N LEU A 90 11.65 -5.50 -4.49
CA LEU A 90 10.69 -6.33 -3.79
C LEU A 90 10.75 -7.81 -4.23
N CYS A 91 10.72 -8.75 -3.29
CA CYS A 91 10.60 -10.19 -3.56
C CYS A 91 9.14 -10.63 -3.66
N MET A 92 8.91 -11.90 -3.99
CA MET A 92 7.57 -12.49 -4.09
C MET A 92 6.81 -12.41 -2.77
N ASP A 93 7.49 -12.71 -1.67
CA ASP A 93 6.85 -12.90 -0.35
C ASP A 93 7.45 -12.00 0.76
N THR A 94 8.54 -11.30 0.46
CA THR A 94 9.31 -10.55 1.45
C THR A 94 9.91 -9.27 0.89
N PHE A 95 10.14 -8.30 1.77
CA PHE A 95 11.04 -7.17 1.50
C PHE A 95 11.98 -6.96 2.67
N LEU A 96 13.07 -6.27 2.38
CA LEU A 96 14.10 -5.93 3.37
C LEU A 96 13.95 -4.47 3.75
N SER A 97 14.15 -4.13 5.02
CA SER A 97 14.17 -2.74 5.49
C SER A 97 15.19 -2.56 6.60
N GLU A 98 15.83 -1.40 6.65
CA GLU A 98 16.62 -0.98 7.83
C GLU A 98 15.73 -0.53 9.00
N LYS A 99 14.43 -0.32 8.75
CA LYS A 99 13.47 0.07 9.78
C LYS A 99 13.25 -1.06 10.78
N ASP A 100 13.23 -0.69 12.05
CA ASP A 100 12.90 -1.58 13.15
C ASP A 100 11.42 -1.43 13.55
N GLY A 101 10.83 -2.53 14.01
CA GLY A 101 9.41 -2.62 14.37
C GLY A 101 8.78 -3.96 14.00
N ASP A 102 7.86 -4.45 14.82
CA ASP A 102 7.18 -5.72 14.56
C ASP A 102 6.17 -5.64 13.42
N LEU A 103 5.53 -4.48 13.26
CA LEU A 103 4.62 -4.16 12.17
C LEU A 103 5.09 -2.86 11.50
N LEU A 104 5.25 -2.92 10.18
CA LEU A 104 5.63 -1.77 9.37
C LEU A 104 4.50 -1.43 8.40
N ALA A 105 4.01 -0.18 8.42
CA ALA A 105 3.02 0.29 7.48
C ALA A 105 3.62 0.35 6.06
N VAL A 106 3.11 -0.50 5.16
CA VAL A 106 3.56 -0.58 3.75
C VAL A 106 2.62 0.19 2.82
N MET A 107 1.39 0.44 3.26
CA MET A 107 0.46 1.35 2.61
C MET A 107 -0.45 1.99 3.65
N GLU A 108 -0.31 3.29 3.86
CA GLU A 108 -1.25 4.08 4.68
C GLU A 108 -2.32 4.76 3.84
N ASN A 109 -1.99 5.09 2.59
CA ASN A 109 -2.87 5.76 1.65
C ASN A 109 -2.75 5.14 0.25
N ALA A 110 -3.86 4.67 -0.31
CA ALA A 110 -3.90 4.04 -1.62
C ALA A 110 -3.63 5.01 -2.78
N ASP A 111 -3.99 6.29 -2.70
CA ASP A 111 -3.66 7.28 -3.75
C ASP A 111 -2.15 7.55 -3.80
N GLU A 112 -1.50 7.67 -2.65
CA GLU A 112 -0.04 7.85 -2.57
C GLU A 112 0.69 6.63 -3.15
N TYR A 113 0.25 5.43 -2.81
CA TYR A 113 0.82 4.21 -3.37
C TYR A 113 0.52 4.06 -4.86
N ALA A 114 -0.69 4.38 -5.30
CA ALA A 114 -1.09 4.35 -6.70
C ALA A 114 -0.23 5.29 -7.55
N LYS A 115 0.04 6.51 -7.04
CA LYS A 115 0.92 7.49 -7.69
C LYS A 115 2.33 6.94 -7.89
N ARG A 116 2.89 6.26 -6.88
CA ARG A 116 4.21 5.60 -6.99
C ARG A 116 4.21 4.47 -8.01
N CYS A 117 3.08 3.78 -8.18
CA CYS A 117 2.91 2.72 -9.17
C CYS A 117 2.56 3.22 -10.57
N GLY A 118 2.20 4.49 -10.74
CA GLY A 118 1.67 5.01 -12.01
C GLY A 118 0.27 4.46 -12.33
N THR A 119 -0.58 4.24 -11.32
CA THR A 119 -1.93 3.66 -11.45
C THR A 119 -2.95 4.49 -10.65
N ILE A 120 -4.14 3.93 -10.40
CA ILE A 120 -5.22 4.54 -9.63
C ILE A 120 -5.51 3.74 -8.34
N SER A 121 -6.06 4.41 -7.33
CA SER A 121 -6.40 3.80 -6.03
C SER A 121 -7.38 2.64 -6.14
N TYR A 122 -8.26 2.60 -7.15
CA TYR A 122 -9.10 1.43 -7.44
C TYR A 122 -8.27 0.14 -7.64
N GLU A 123 -7.19 0.22 -8.42
CA GLU A 123 -6.33 -0.94 -8.65
C GLU A 123 -5.58 -1.34 -7.39
N VAL A 124 -5.07 -0.35 -6.65
CA VAL A 124 -4.35 -0.59 -5.41
C VAL A 124 -5.25 -1.30 -4.41
N LEU A 125 -6.40 -0.71 -4.05
CA LEU A 125 -7.33 -1.23 -3.03
C LEU A 125 -7.86 -2.63 -3.34
N THR A 126 -7.94 -3.01 -4.62
CA THR A 126 -8.44 -4.32 -5.05
C THR A 126 -7.33 -5.35 -5.27
N LYS A 127 -6.07 -4.92 -5.45
CA LYS A 127 -4.92 -5.80 -5.65
C LYS A 127 -4.16 -6.07 -4.37
N VAL A 128 -3.83 -5.03 -3.60
CA VAL A 128 -3.09 -5.20 -2.34
C VAL A 128 -4.04 -5.87 -1.35
N THR A 129 -3.58 -6.89 -0.60
CA THR A 129 -4.36 -7.75 0.33
C THR A 129 -4.76 -9.15 -0.18
N LYS A 130 -4.23 -9.64 -1.32
CA LYS A 130 -4.59 -10.98 -1.84
C LYS A 130 -4.42 -12.13 -0.86
N ARG A 131 -3.39 -12.07 0.00
CA ARG A 131 -3.05 -13.11 0.99
C ARG A 131 -2.94 -12.58 2.41
N SER A 132 -3.40 -11.35 2.65
CA SER A 132 -3.30 -10.74 3.97
C SER A 132 -4.45 -11.17 4.88
N GLU A 133 -4.18 -11.22 6.17
CA GLU A 133 -5.22 -11.21 7.20
C GLU A 133 -5.96 -9.87 7.17
N ARG A 134 -7.28 -9.90 7.38
CA ARG A 134 -8.11 -8.69 7.45
C ARG A 134 -8.54 -8.46 8.89
N VAL A 135 -8.06 -7.38 9.47
CA VAL A 135 -8.43 -6.93 10.83
C VAL A 135 -9.34 -5.71 10.68
N TYR A 136 -10.49 -5.75 11.35
CA TYR A 136 -11.47 -4.66 11.33
C TYR A 136 -11.47 -3.98 12.70
N GLU A 137 -11.02 -2.73 12.72
CA GLU A 137 -11.05 -1.87 13.89
C GLU A 137 -12.37 -1.09 13.93
N ARG A 138 -12.91 -0.87 15.13
CA ARG A 138 -14.16 -0.12 15.36
C ARG A 138 -13.88 1.34 15.68
#